data_AF-A0A9E2R217-F1
#
_entry.id   AF-A0A9E2R217-F1
#
_cell.length_a   1.000
_cell.length_b   1.000
_cell.length_c   1.000
_cell.angle_alpha   90.00
_cell.angle_beta   90.00
_cell.angle_gamma   90.00
#
_symmetry.space_group_name_H-M   'P 1'
#
loop_
_entity.id
_entity.type
_entity.pdbx_description
1 polymer ?
#
loop_
_entity_poly.entity_id
_entity_poly.type
_entity_poly.pdbx_seq_one_letter_code
_entity_poly.pdbx_strand_id
1 'polypeptide(L)'
;LETNLDFLAPATAVSDPVPWPAADPAGWSALLGRALQTELADELTAVRRRQEMYLRRELARIDEYFASYEHELRTRRRRTSEATVKVEERLAATRLEHGRRREDQVRRHEIRVIPRVDALLVLAEPAWLVPVVLSAHGERRRETPIYVPRSRRWVPAGVSPAFS
;
A
#
# COMPACT_ATOMS: atom_id res chain seq x y z
N LEU A 1 -36.03 -34.18 -12.82
CA LEU A 1 -36.74 -33.44 -11.76
C LEU A 1 -36.56 -31.97 -12.07
N GLU A 2 -37.56 -31.39 -12.74
CA GLU A 2 -37.59 -29.99 -13.13
C GLU A 2 -37.91 -29.14 -11.89
N THR A 3 -36.95 -28.36 -11.43
CA THR A 3 -37.17 -27.38 -10.35
C THR A 3 -37.88 -26.19 -10.96
N ASN A 4 -39.21 -26.19 -10.90
CA ASN A 4 -40.04 -25.08 -11.35
C ASN A 4 -39.86 -23.91 -10.36
N LEU A 5 -39.08 -22.91 -10.75
CA LEU A 5 -38.97 -21.65 -10.03
C LEU A 5 -40.18 -20.80 -10.40
N ASP A 6 -41.27 -20.95 -9.64
CA ASP A 6 -42.39 -19.98 -9.71
C ASP A 6 -41.86 -18.60 -9.34
N PHE A 7 -41.78 -17.71 -10.33
CA PHE A 7 -41.48 -16.29 -10.12
C PHE A 7 -42.68 -15.65 -9.42
N LEU A 8 -42.63 -15.57 -8.09
CA LEU A 8 -43.56 -14.76 -7.31
C LEU A 8 -43.49 -13.31 -7.80
N ALA A 9 -44.65 -12.69 -7.98
CA ALA A 9 -44.80 -11.30 -8.37
C ALA A 9 -43.85 -10.38 -7.57
N PRO A 10 -43.25 -9.34 -8.19
CA PRO A 10 -42.30 -8.49 -7.50
C PRO A 10 -42.96 -7.90 -6.26
N ALA A 11 -42.39 -8.20 -5.09
CA ALA A 11 -42.78 -7.52 -3.86
C ALA A 11 -42.59 -6.02 -4.08
N THR A 12 -43.68 -5.26 -4.00
CA THR A 12 -43.71 -3.80 -4.20
C THR A 12 -42.98 -3.01 -3.11
N ALA A 13 -42.43 -3.70 -2.10
CA ALA A 13 -41.55 -3.11 -1.12
C ALA A 13 -40.15 -2.93 -1.73
N VAL A 14 -39.89 -1.73 -2.24
CA VAL A 14 -38.53 -1.29 -2.53
C VAL A 14 -37.78 -1.27 -1.21
N SER A 15 -36.86 -2.20 -1.01
CA SER A 15 -35.96 -2.16 0.14
C SER A 15 -34.87 -1.12 -0.09
N ASP A 16 -34.50 -0.41 0.97
CA ASP A 16 -33.43 0.57 0.92
C ASP A 16 -32.11 -0.08 0.46
N PRO A 17 -31.35 0.60 -0.40
CA PRO A 17 -30.05 0.11 -0.81
C PRO A 17 -29.12 -0.02 0.40
N VAL A 18 -28.49 -1.18 0.52
CA VAL A 18 -27.45 -1.46 1.51
C VAL A 18 -26.08 -1.16 0.90
N PRO A 19 -25.22 -0.38 1.60
CA PRO A 19 -23.84 -0.19 1.18
C PRO A 19 -23.12 -1.54 1.17
N TRP A 20 -22.74 -1.99 -0.03
CA TRP A 20 -22.16 -3.31 -0.24
C TRP A 20 -20.96 -3.25 -1.20
N PRO A 21 -19.84 -3.91 -0.90
CA PRO A 21 -19.51 -4.48 0.41
C PRO A 21 -19.42 -3.40 1.49
N ALA A 22 -19.49 -3.82 2.76
CA ALA A 22 -19.15 -2.93 3.87
C ALA A 22 -17.71 -2.44 3.70
N ALA A 23 -17.49 -1.14 3.88
CA ALA A 23 -16.16 -0.57 3.71
C ALA A 23 -15.20 -1.09 4.79
N ASP A 24 -14.14 -1.78 4.36
CA ASP A 24 -13.01 -2.19 5.21
C ASP A 24 -11.70 -1.64 4.63
N PRO A 25 -11.39 -0.35 4.86
CA PRO A 25 -10.20 0.28 4.32
C PRO A 25 -8.91 -0.44 4.74
N ALA A 26 -8.86 -1.00 5.95
CA ALA A 26 -7.69 -1.67 6.48
C ALA A 26 -7.44 -3.01 5.77
N GLY A 27 -8.47 -3.85 5.65
CA GLY A 27 -8.38 -5.12 4.93
C GLY A 27 -8.08 -4.91 3.44
N TRP A 28 -8.70 -3.91 2.81
CA TRP A 28 -8.45 -3.56 1.41
C TRP A 28 -7.03 -3.04 1.20
N SER A 29 -6.53 -2.16 2.06
CA SER A 29 -5.18 -1.61 1.94
C SER A 29 -4.12 -2.72 1.91
N ALA A 30 -4.23 -3.71 2.80
CA ALA A 30 -3.30 -4.84 2.84
C ALA A 30 -3.38 -5.71 1.56
N LEU A 31 -4.60 -6.01 1.09
CA LEU A 31 -4.81 -6.80 -0.12
C LEU A 31 -4.27 -6.07 -1.36
N LEU A 32 -4.60 -4.80 -1.50
CA LEU A 32 -4.15 -3.95 -2.60
C LEU A 32 -2.64 -3.78 -2.59
N GLY A 33 -2.05 -3.56 -1.41
CA GLY A 33 -0.60 -3.49 -1.26
C GLY A 33 0.09 -4.73 -1.81
N ARG A 34 -0.43 -5.93 -1.52
CA ARG A 34 0.12 -7.19 -2.06
C ARG A 34 -0.09 -7.34 -3.57
N ALA A 35 -1.29 -7.05 -4.06
CA ALA A 35 -1.61 -7.12 -5.49
C ALA A 35 -0.70 -6.19 -6.30
N LEU A 36 -0.59 -4.93 -5.87
CA LEU A 36 0.29 -3.93 -6.50
C LEU A 36 1.75 -4.34 -6.45
N GLN A 37 2.24 -4.88 -5.33
CA GLN A 37 3.62 -5.35 -5.23
C GLN A 37 3.92 -6.51 -6.19
N THR A 38 2.93 -7.37 -6.43
CA THR A 38 3.06 -8.52 -7.33
C THR A 38 3.02 -8.08 -8.79
N GLU A 39 2.02 -7.28 -9.16
CA GLU A 39 1.86 -6.79 -10.54
C GLU A 39 2.99 -5.86 -10.96
N LEU A 40 3.45 -4.99 -10.06
CA LEU A 40 4.52 -4.04 -10.34
C LEU A 40 5.92 -4.60 -10.03
N ALA A 41 6.05 -5.90 -9.71
CA ALA A 41 7.31 -6.48 -9.23
C ALA A 41 8.46 -6.24 -10.22
N ASP A 42 8.23 -6.54 -11.50
CA ASP A 42 9.25 -6.43 -12.54
C ASP A 42 9.59 -4.96 -12.84
N GLU A 43 8.57 -4.10 -12.92
CA GLU A 43 8.76 -2.66 -13.13
C GLU A 43 9.53 -2.01 -11.97
N LEU A 44 9.14 -2.33 -10.74
CA LEU A 44 9.81 -1.87 -9.53
C LEU A 44 11.23 -2.40 -9.45
N THR A 45 11.52 -3.61 -9.95
CA THR A 45 12.87 -4.18 -9.95
C THR A 45 13.83 -3.33 -10.78
N ALA A 46 13.41 -2.93 -11.99
CA ALA A 46 14.23 -2.08 -12.85
C ALA A 46 14.45 -0.68 -12.25
N VAL A 47 13.42 -0.09 -11.64
CA VAL A 47 13.52 1.21 -10.95
C VAL A 47 14.43 1.12 -9.73
N ARG A 48 14.26 0.11 -8.87
CA ARG A 48 15.09 -0.16 -7.69
C ARG A 48 16.56 -0.31 -8.07
N ARG A 49 16.86 -1.10 -9.10
CA ARG A 49 18.24 -1.29 -9.57
C ARG A 49 18.89 0.02 -10.02
N ARG A 50 18.16 0.87 -10.76
CA ARG A 50 18.67 2.18 -11.19
C ARG A 50 18.89 3.11 -10.00
N GLN A 51 17.93 3.18 -9.08
CA GLN A 51 18.03 4.01 -7.87
C GLN A 51 19.17 3.56 -6.96
N GLU A 52 19.35 2.26 -6.76
CA GLU A 52 20.46 1.70 -5.99
C GLU A 52 21.81 2.07 -6.62
N MET A 53 21.93 1.97 -7.94
CA MET A 53 23.16 2.35 -8.64
C MET A 53 23.48 3.84 -8.49
N TYR A 54 22.48 4.72 -8.60
CA TYR A 54 22.67 6.16 -8.40
C TYR A 54 23.03 6.49 -6.95
N LEU A 55 22.30 5.91 -5.98
CA LEU A 55 22.59 6.07 -4.56
C LEU A 55 24.02 5.61 -4.24
N ARG A 56 24.46 4.46 -4.76
CA ARG A 56 25.82 3.95 -4.56
C ARG A 56 26.88 4.93 -5.08
N ARG A 57 26.68 5.51 -6.26
CA ARG A 57 27.61 6.50 -6.84
C ARG A 57 27.64 7.79 -6.02
N GLU A 58 26.49 8.25 -5.56
CA GLU A 58 26.41 9.49 -4.79
C GLU A 58 27.01 9.32 -3.39
N LEU A 59 26.75 8.20 -2.73
CA LEU A 59 27.39 7.86 -1.46
C LEU A 59 28.90 7.71 -1.61
N ALA A 60 29.38 7.07 -2.68
CA ALA A 60 30.81 6.96 -2.94
C ALA A 60 31.47 8.34 -3.13
N ARG A 61 30.83 9.26 -3.86
CA ARG A 61 31.32 10.64 -4.03
C ARG A 61 31.38 11.40 -2.69
N ILE A 62 30.35 11.26 -1.87
CA ILE A 62 30.32 11.88 -0.52
C ILE A 62 31.44 11.31 0.34
N ASP A 63 31.57 9.98 0.37
CA ASP A 63 32.59 9.28 1.15
C ASP A 63 34.00 9.71 0.72
N GLU A 64 34.26 9.83 -0.59
CA GLU A 64 35.54 10.29 -1.13
C GLU A 64 35.85 11.75 -0.74
N TYR A 65 34.87 12.64 -0.87
CA TYR A 65 35.02 14.05 -0.48
C TYR A 65 35.39 14.19 1.01
N PHE A 66 34.63 13.53 1.88
CA PHE A 66 34.87 13.61 3.32
C PHE A 66 36.18 12.91 3.73
N ALA A 67 36.55 11.81 3.07
CA ALA A 67 37.84 11.16 3.30
C ALA A 67 39.03 12.07 2.95
N SER A 68 38.98 12.76 1.81
CA SER A 68 40.01 13.74 1.42
C SER A 68 40.08 14.89 2.43
N TYR A 69 38.93 15.43 2.82
CA TYR A 69 38.86 16.55 3.75
C TYR A 69 39.36 16.18 5.16
N GLU A 70 39.02 14.99 5.67
CA GLU A 70 39.57 14.48 6.92
C GLU A 70 41.10 14.29 6.83
N HIS A 71 41.61 13.80 5.70
CA HIS A 71 43.04 13.62 5.50
C HIS A 71 43.79 14.96 5.54
N GLU A 72 43.25 15.99 4.91
CA GLU A 72 43.80 17.35 4.97
C GLU A 72 43.81 17.90 6.40
N LEU A 73 42.70 17.76 7.14
CA LEU A 73 42.60 18.20 8.53
C LEU A 73 43.61 17.49 9.43
N ARG A 74 43.75 16.16 9.29
CA ARG A 74 44.76 15.37 10.03
C ARG A 74 46.18 15.79 9.68
N THR A 75 46.45 16.08 8.41
CA THR A 75 47.78 16.55 7.96
C THR A 75 48.11 17.92 8.56
N ARG A 76 47.14 18.83 8.63
CA ARG A 76 47.30 20.13 9.32
C ARG A 76 47.53 19.95 10.82
N ARG A 77 46.80 19.03 11.48
CA ARG A 77 47.01 18.69 12.90
C ARG A 77 48.46 18.30 13.18
N ARG A 78 49.06 17.46 12.32
CA ARG A 78 50.44 16.98 12.48
C ARG A 78 51.49 18.09 12.36
N ARG A 79 51.18 19.19 11.67
CA ARG A 79 52.11 20.31 11.41
C ARG A 79 52.04 21.43 12.45
N THR A 80 51.02 21.46 13.33
CA THR A 80 50.79 22.57 14.25
C THR A 80 50.36 22.05 15.62
N SER A 81 51.25 22.11 16.62
CA SER A 81 51.02 21.60 17.98
C SER A 81 50.00 22.43 18.78
N GLU A 82 49.92 23.74 18.52
CA GLU A 82 49.11 24.69 19.30
C GLU A 82 47.62 24.72 18.90
N ALA A 83 47.25 24.10 17.77
CA ALA A 83 45.89 24.12 17.22
C ALA A 83 45.13 22.78 17.37
N THR A 84 45.66 21.83 18.14
CA THR A 84 45.19 20.43 18.18
C THR A 84 43.72 20.29 18.57
N VAL A 85 43.26 21.03 19.59
CA VAL A 85 41.87 20.99 20.07
C VAL A 85 40.88 21.51 19.01
N LYS A 86 41.18 22.65 18.37
CA LYS A 86 40.35 23.22 17.30
C LYS A 86 40.25 22.30 16.07
N VAL A 87 41.30 21.53 15.78
CA VAL A 87 41.29 20.57 14.66
C VAL A 87 40.47 19.33 15.00
N GLU A 88 40.53 18.84 16.25
CA GLU A 88 39.67 17.74 16.70
C GLU A 88 38.18 18.13 16.69
N GLU A 89 37.84 19.32 17.17
CA GLU A 89 36.47 19.84 17.09
C GLU A 89 35.97 19.92 15.64
N ARG A 90 36.82 20.38 14.71
CA ARG A 90 36.50 20.39 13.27
C ARG A 90 36.32 18.99 12.71
N LEU A 91 37.19 18.04 13.05
CA LEU A 91 37.06 16.64 12.63
C LEU A 91 35.75 16.02 13.13
N ALA A 92 35.39 16.27 14.39
CA ALA A 92 34.13 15.80 14.96
C ALA A 92 32.92 16.40 14.24
N ALA A 93 32.94 17.72 13.97
CA ALA A 93 31.89 18.40 13.23
C ALA A 93 31.76 17.86 11.79
N THR A 94 32.89 17.64 11.11
CA THR A 94 32.95 17.07 9.76
C THR A 94 32.31 15.68 9.71
N ARG A 95 32.59 14.79 10.68
CA ARG A 95 31.98 13.46 10.74
C ARG A 95 30.47 13.52 10.94
N LEU A 96 30.00 14.45 11.77
CA LEU A 96 28.57 14.66 11.97
C LEU A 96 27.89 15.12 10.68
N GLU A 97 28.52 16.04 9.94
CA GLU A 97 28.00 16.48 8.64
C GLU A 97 28.02 15.33 7.61
N HIS A 98 29.10 14.54 7.56
CA HIS A 98 29.19 13.36 6.70
C HIS A 98 28.02 12.40 6.90
N GLY A 99 27.74 12.05 8.16
CA GLY A 99 26.59 11.20 8.53
C GLY A 99 25.26 11.79 8.05
N ARG A 100 25.02 13.08 8.35
CA ARG A 100 23.80 13.79 7.92
C ARG A 100 23.63 13.80 6.40
N ARG A 101 24.71 14.05 5.65
CA ARG A 101 24.69 14.08 4.19
C ARG A 101 24.38 12.70 3.60
N ARG A 102 24.91 11.63 4.20
CA ARG A 102 24.56 10.25 3.79
C ARG A 102 23.09 9.96 4.03
N GLU A 103 22.57 10.27 5.22
CA GLU A 103 21.16 10.06 5.54
C GLU A 103 20.22 10.85 4.62
N ASP A 104 20.57 12.08 4.28
CA ASP A 104 19.82 12.90 3.34
C ASP A 104 19.79 12.25 1.95
N GLN A 105 20.93 11.74 1.46
CA GLN A 105 20.95 11.04 0.17
C GLN A 105 20.11 9.77 0.17
N VAL A 106 20.16 8.98 1.24
CA VAL A 106 19.33 7.78 1.37
C VAL A 106 17.84 8.15 1.33
N ARG A 107 17.42 9.19 2.06
CA ARG A 107 16.04 9.67 2.06
C ARG A 107 15.59 10.17 0.69
N ARG A 108 16.45 10.87 -0.06
CA ARG A 108 16.12 11.37 -1.41
C ARG A 108 15.94 10.27 -2.46
N HIS A 109 16.64 9.15 -2.29
CA HIS A 109 16.56 8.00 -3.20
C HIS A 109 15.54 6.94 -2.74
N GLU A 110 14.75 7.23 -1.70
CA GLU A 110 13.64 6.39 -1.27
C GLU A 110 12.54 6.37 -2.35
N ILE A 111 12.17 5.17 -2.80
CA ILE A 111 11.10 5.00 -3.79
C ILE A 111 9.76 5.02 -3.07
N ARG A 112 8.90 5.98 -3.42
CA ARG A 112 7.52 6.05 -2.93
C ARG A 112 6.55 5.62 -4.02
N VAL A 113 5.75 4.60 -3.73
CA VAL A 113 4.67 4.13 -4.60
C VAL A 113 3.35 4.72 -4.09
N ILE A 114 2.71 5.55 -4.91
CA ILE A 114 1.39 6.12 -4.59
C ILE A 114 0.38 5.45 -5.52
N PRO A 115 -0.35 4.43 -5.04
CA PRO A 115 -1.35 3.78 -5.87
C PRO A 115 -2.54 4.72 -6.09
N ARG A 116 -2.89 4.92 -7.36
CA ARG A 116 -4.07 5.71 -7.73
C ARG A 116 -5.27 4.78 -7.78
N VAL A 117 -6.06 4.81 -6.70
CA VAL A 117 -7.20 3.93 -6.45
C VAL A 117 -8.48 4.51 -7.09
N ASP A 118 -8.39 4.97 -8.33
CA ASP A 118 -9.57 5.50 -9.03
C ASP A 118 -10.50 4.35 -9.46
N ALA A 119 -9.93 3.15 -9.67
CA ALA A 119 -10.64 1.98 -10.17
C ALA A 119 -11.26 1.08 -9.08
N LEU A 120 -10.91 1.23 -7.79
CA LEU A 120 -11.50 0.35 -6.75
C LEU A 120 -12.79 0.88 -6.16
N LEU A 121 -13.12 2.15 -6.42
CA LEU A 121 -14.46 2.68 -6.23
C LEU A 121 -15.49 2.01 -7.17
N VAL A 122 -15.05 1.14 -8.10
CA VAL A 122 -15.93 0.37 -8.98
C VAL A 122 -16.60 -0.81 -8.25
N LEU A 123 -16.16 -1.19 -7.04
CA LEU A 123 -16.69 -2.35 -6.31
C LEU A 123 -17.75 -2.04 -5.25
N ALA A 124 -17.96 -0.78 -4.87
CA ALA A 124 -19.03 -0.39 -3.95
C ALA A 124 -20.31 -0.10 -4.73
N GLU A 125 -21.04 -1.15 -5.12
CA GLU A 125 -22.37 -1.01 -5.68
C GLU A 125 -23.44 -1.13 -4.58
N PRO A 126 -24.54 -0.37 -4.64
CA PRO A 126 -25.65 -0.63 -3.74
C PRO A 126 -26.07 -2.09 -3.94
N ALA A 127 -26.37 -2.78 -2.84
CA ALA A 127 -27.08 -4.07 -2.87
C ALA A 127 -28.46 -3.89 -2.26
N TRP A 128 -29.36 -4.85 -2.43
CA TRP A 128 -30.74 -4.74 -1.95
C TRP A 128 -31.07 -5.90 -1.03
N LEU A 129 -31.67 -5.61 0.13
CA LEU A 129 -32.29 -6.64 0.96
C LEU A 129 -33.63 -7.01 0.35
N VAL A 130 -33.76 -8.20 -0.22
CA VAL A 130 -35.00 -8.59 -0.90
C VAL A 130 -35.68 -9.70 -0.10
N PRO A 131 -36.91 -9.49 0.42
CA PRO A 131 -37.66 -10.57 1.06
C PRO A 131 -38.06 -11.60 0.01
N VAL A 132 -37.61 -12.84 0.17
CA VAL A 132 -37.92 -13.96 -0.72
C VAL A 132 -38.52 -15.14 0.06
N VAL A 133 -39.33 -15.94 -0.63
CA VAL A 133 -39.81 -17.23 -0.10
C VAL A 133 -38.99 -18.31 -0.78
N LEU A 134 -38.12 -18.97 -0.02
CA LEU A 134 -37.37 -20.13 -0.48
C LEU A 134 -38.20 -21.38 -0.24
N SER A 135 -38.30 -22.23 -1.26
CA SER A 135 -38.94 -23.56 -1.15
C SER A 135 -37.88 -24.62 -1.38
N ALA A 136 -37.58 -25.42 -0.35
CA ALA A 136 -36.64 -26.53 -0.45
C ALA A 136 -37.20 -27.73 0.31
N HIS A 137 -37.14 -28.92 -0.27
CA HIS A 137 -37.57 -30.18 0.39
C HIS A 137 -39.01 -30.14 0.95
N GLY A 138 -39.92 -29.41 0.30
CA GLY A 138 -41.31 -29.26 0.74
C GLY A 138 -41.53 -28.25 1.86
N GLU A 139 -40.46 -27.69 2.43
CA GLU A 139 -40.52 -26.64 3.44
C GLU A 139 -40.42 -25.26 2.78
N ARG A 140 -41.29 -24.34 3.20
CA ARG A 140 -41.28 -22.94 2.75
C ARG A 140 -40.72 -22.07 3.86
N ARG A 141 -39.61 -21.40 3.58
CA ARG A 141 -38.97 -20.47 4.50
C ARG A 141 -38.93 -19.07 3.92
N ARG A 142 -39.27 -18.08 4.74
CA ARG A 142 -39.07 -16.66 4.41
C ARG A 142 -37.68 -16.23 4.84
N GLU A 143 -36.94 -15.64 3.91
CA GLU A 143 -35.61 -15.08 4.17
C GLU A 143 -35.48 -13.70 3.52
N THR A 144 -34.52 -12.89 3.98
CA THR A 144 -34.24 -11.56 3.42
C THR A 144 -32.78 -11.47 2.98
N PRO A 145 -32.35 -12.21 1.94
CA PRO A 145 -30.98 -12.16 1.42
C PRO A 145 -30.65 -10.82 0.75
N ILE A 146 -29.36 -10.60 0.53
CA ILE A 146 -28.80 -9.46 -0.20
C ILE A 146 -28.68 -9.83 -1.67
N TYR A 147 -29.31 -9.07 -2.56
CA TYR A 147 -29.14 -9.16 -4.01
C TYR A 147 -28.14 -8.12 -4.51
N VAL A 148 -27.16 -8.59 -5.30
CA VAL A 148 -26.05 -7.80 -5.82
C VAL A 148 -26.14 -7.76 -7.37
N PRO A 149 -26.62 -6.70 -8.02
CA PRO A 149 -27.03 -6.74 -9.42
C PRO A 149 -25.93 -6.89 -10.44
N ARG A 150 -24.74 -6.27 -10.30
CA ARG A 150 -23.69 -6.47 -11.31
C ARG A 150 -23.21 -7.91 -11.30
N SER A 151 -23.07 -8.51 -10.12
CA SER A 151 -22.69 -9.91 -10.02
C SER A 151 -23.86 -10.87 -10.26
N ARG A 152 -25.11 -10.39 -10.21
CA ARG A 152 -26.36 -11.18 -10.27
C ARG A 152 -26.37 -12.32 -9.23
N ARG A 153 -25.82 -12.05 -8.04
CA ARG A 153 -25.71 -13.05 -6.96
C ARG A 153 -26.64 -12.72 -5.81
N TRP A 154 -27.10 -13.79 -5.16
CA TRP A 154 -27.81 -13.76 -3.88
C TRP A 154 -26.83 -14.15 -2.77
N VAL A 155 -26.75 -13.33 -1.72
CA VAL A 155 -25.87 -13.56 -0.56
C VAL A 155 -26.72 -13.62 0.71
N PRO A 156 -26.47 -14.55 1.65
CA PRO A 156 -27.19 -14.57 2.92
C PRO A 156 -27.01 -13.25 3.69
N ALA A 157 -28.06 -12.79 4.36
CA ALA A 157 -27.96 -11.61 5.22
C ALA A 157 -26.94 -11.84 6.34
N GLY A 158 -26.05 -10.86 6.55
CA GLY A 158 -25.03 -10.90 7.61
C GLY A 158 -23.68 -11.54 7.20
N VAL A 159 -23.55 -12.04 5.98
CA VAL A 159 -22.25 -12.49 5.45
C VAL A 159 -21.58 -11.30 4.77
N SER A 160 -20.39 -10.90 5.22
CA SER A 160 -19.55 -9.98 4.44
C SER A 160 -18.93 -10.77 3.28
N PRO A 161 -18.82 -10.24 2.06
CA PRO A 161 -18.14 -10.97 1.00
C PRO A 161 -16.67 -11.02 1.37
N ALA A 162 -16.24 -12.16 1.93
CA ALA A 162 -14.83 -12.46 2.02
C ALA A 162 -14.33 -12.50 0.58
N PHE A 163 -13.56 -11.48 0.19
CA PHE A 163 -12.80 -11.46 -1.05
C PHE A 163 -11.90 -12.70 -1.03
N SER A 164 -12.39 -13.78 -1.64
CA SER A 164 -11.71 -15.06 -1.80
C SER A 164 -11.02 -15.08 -3.15
#